data_AF-A0A9N7NA99-F1
#
_entry.id   AF-A0A9N7NA99-F1
#
_cell.length_a   1.000
_cell.length_b   1.000
_cell.length_c   1.000
_cell.angle_alpha   90.00
_cell.angle_beta   90.00
_cell.angle_gamma   90.00
#
_symmetry.space_group_name_H-M   'P 1'
#
loop_
_entity.id
_entity.type
_entity.pdbx_description
1 polymer ?
#
loop_
_entity_poly.entity_id
_entity_poly.type
_entity_poly.pdbx_seq_one_letter_code
_entity_poly.pdbx_strand_id
1 'polypeptide(L)'
;MDSDVPTMGFLYGYLIEAKNEISKRFNNDRTKFEDVFQFIDNRWNSKLKTPLHRAGYYLNPFYYYQNKLAVEEDATFRDAVVNCITKLVPNEETQDKIIEELEKFQNGEDSFGKDMAQRQWKNINFDPGMKK
;
A
#
# COMPACT_ATOMS: atom_id res chain seq x y z
N MET A 1 -3.45 -21.26 -10.18
CA MET A 1 -3.48 -21.23 -8.70
C MET A 1 -4.06 -19.88 -8.34
N ASP A 2 -5.29 -19.86 -7.85
CA ASP A 2 -5.83 -18.67 -7.19
C ASP A 2 -4.97 -18.49 -5.95
N SER A 3 -4.08 -17.50 -5.99
CA SER A 3 -3.25 -17.20 -4.83
C SER A 3 -4.16 -16.57 -3.78
N ASP A 4 -4.45 -17.28 -2.70
CA ASP A 4 -5.14 -16.77 -1.51
C ASP A 4 -4.38 -15.63 -0.78
N VAL A 5 -3.31 -15.11 -1.39
CA VAL A 5 -2.52 -14.00 -0.89
C VAL A 5 -3.35 -12.71 -0.98
N PRO A 6 -3.55 -11.97 0.12
CA PRO A 6 -4.30 -10.72 0.12
C PRO A 6 -3.73 -9.70 -0.88
N THR A 7 -4.33 -9.63 -2.06
CA THR A 7 -3.81 -8.85 -3.20
C THR A 7 -3.89 -7.33 -2.96
N MET A 8 -4.78 -6.91 -2.05
CA MET A 8 -5.08 -5.50 -1.80
C MET A 8 -3.89 -4.70 -1.28
N GLY A 9 -3.00 -5.34 -0.50
CA GLY A 9 -1.80 -4.70 0.02
C GLY A 9 -0.67 -4.52 -1.00
N PHE A 10 -0.76 -5.19 -2.14
CA PHE A 10 0.31 -5.22 -3.16
C PHE A 10 -0.07 -4.58 -4.48
N LEU A 11 -1.36 -4.54 -4.83
CA LEU A 11 -1.82 -4.10 -6.15
C LEU A 11 -1.32 -2.70 -6.54
N TYR A 12 -1.37 -1.74 -5.61
CA TYR A 12 -0.87 -0.39 -5.86
C TYR A 12 0.64 -0.35 -6.11
N GLY A 13 1.40 -1.13 -5.34
CA GLY A 13 2.85 -1.24 -5.49
C GLY A 13 3.23 -1.87 -6.83
N TYR A 14 2.58 -2.97 -7.21
CA TYR A 14 2.79 -3.61 -8.52
C TYR A 14 2.41 -2.69 -9.69
N LEU A 15 1.41 -1.84 -9.53
CA LEU A 15 1.07 -0.86 -10.56
C LEU A 15 2.19 0.18 -10.74
N ILE A 16 2.74 0.70 -9.64
CA ILE A 16 3.87 1.62 -9.68
C ILE A 16 5.07 0.94 -10.33
N GLU A 17 5.38 -0.29 -9.93
CA GLU A 17 6.49 -1.07 -10.48
C GLU A 17 6.31 -1.31 -11.98
N ALA A 18 5.12 -1.69 -12.42
CA ALA A 18 4.81 -1.87 -13.83
C ALA A 18 5.02 -0.59 -14.65
N LYS A 19 4.57 0.56 -14.13
CA LYS A 19 4.83 1.87 -14.77
C LYS A 19 6.33 2.15 -14.86
N ASN A 20 7.08 1.93 -13.77
CA ASN A 20 8.53 2.13 -13.74
C ASN A 20 9.27 1.21 -14.72
N GLU A 21 8.88 -0.05 -14.84
CA GLU A 21 9.50 -0.98 -15.79
C GLU A 21 9.19 -0.59 -17.24
N ILE A 22 7.97 -0.15 -17.53
CA ILE A 22 7.62 0.40 -18.85
C ILE A 22 8.51 1.62 -19.17
N SER A 23 8.64 2.58 -18.26
CA SER A 23 9.46 3.78 -18.51
C SER A 23 10.92 3.42 -18.76
N LYS A 24 11.49 2.52 -17.95
CA LYS A 24 12.86 2.02 -18.11
C LYS A 24 13.08 1.34 -19.46
N ARG A 25 12.14 0.52 -19.93
CA ARG A 25 12.23 -0.17 -21.24
C ARG A 25 12.33 0.81 -22.41
N PHE A 26 11.78 2.01 -22.26
CA PHE A 26 11.86 3.08 -23.24
C PHE A 26 12.94 4.12 -22.89
N ASN A 27 13.94 3.77 -22.08
CA ASN A 27 15.03 4.67 -21.64
C ASN A 27 14.54 5.96 -20.96
N ASN A 28 13.40 5.89 -20.28
CA ASN A 28 12.71 7.04 -19.67
C ASN A 28 12.32 8.15 -20.66
N ASP A 29 12.26 7.84 -21.96
CA ASP A 29 11.72 8.73 -22.97
C ASP A 29 10.20 8.79 -22.86
N ARG A 30 9.71 9.80 -22.14
CA ARG A 30 8.29 10.00 -21.83
C ARG A 30 7.40 9.97 -23.06
N THR A 31 7.89 10.45 -24.21
CA THR A 31 7.13 10.47 -25.47
C THR A 31 6.72 9.08 -25.96
N LYS A 32 7.40 8.02 -25.50
CA LYS A 32 7.16 6.64 -25.92
C LYS A 32 6.15 5.88 -25.06
N PHE A 33 5.86 6.35 -23.85
CA PHE A 33 5.00 5.62 -22.91
C PHE A 33 3.91 6.45 -22.25
N GLU A 34 3.86 7.77 -22.48
CA GLU A 34 2.85 8.64 -21.87
C GLU A 34 1.43 8.17 -22.19
N ASP A 35 1.13 7.82 -23.45
CA ASP A 35 -0.19 7.34 -23.85
C ASP A 35 -0.56 6.03 -23.12
N VAL A 36 0.43 5.13 -22.96
CA VAL A 36 0.26 3.88 -22.21
C VAL A 36 -0.05 4.19 -20.74
N PHE A 37 0.65 5.13 -20.13
CA PHE A 37 0.39 5.57 -18.77
C PHE A 37 -1.00 6.17 -18.63
N GLN A 38 -1.45 6.98 -19.58
CA GLN A 38 -2.81 7.52 -19.57
C GLN A 38 -3.87 6.41 -19.63
N PHE A 39 -3.69 5.37 -20.46
CA PHE A 39 -4.60 4.23 -20.47
C PHE A 39 -4.63 3.48 -19.14
N ILE A 40 -3.46 3.25 -18.55
CA ILE A 40 -3.32 2.61 -17.23
C ILE A 40 -4.02 3.45 -16.17
N ASP A 41 -3.74 4.75 -16.11
CA ASP A 41 -4.28 5.67 -15.12
C ASP A 41 -5.79 5.82 -15.28
N ASN A 42 -6.31 5.88 -16.51
CA ASN A 42 -7.75 5.91 -16.77
C ASN A 42 -8.44 4.64 -16.28
N ARG A 43 -7.83 3.47 -16.51
CA ARG A 43 -8.39 2.19 -16.02
C ARG A 43 -8.34 2.11 -14.50
N TRP A 44 -7.22 2.53 -13.91
CA TRP A 44 -7.06 2.59 -12.46
C TRP A 44 -8.09 3.54 -11.84
N ASN A 45 -8.19 4.76 -12.35
CA ASN A 45 -9.09 5.79 -11.86
C ASN A 45 -10.58 5.39 -11.97
N SER A 46 -10.96 4.67 -13.02
CA SER A 46 -12.37 4.31 -13.27
C SER A 46 -12.83 3.02 -12.58
N LYS A 47 -11.93 2.07 -12.31
CA LYS A 47 -12.32 0.73 -11.80
C LYS A 47 -11.67 0.35 -10.48
N LEU A 48 -10.54 0.96 -10.13
CA LEU A 48 -9.69 0.51 -9.02
C LEU A 48 -9.26 1.64 -8.07
N LYS A 49 -9.76 2.86 -8.27
CA LYS A 49 -9.58 4.02 -7.36
C LYS A 49 -10.42 3.87 -6.11
N THR A 50 -10.18 2.83 -5.36
CA THR A 50 -10.78 2.66 -4.05
C THR A 50 -9.73 3.04 -3.00
N PRO A 51 -10.11 3.86 -2.01
CA PRO A 51 -9.31 4.07 -0.80
C PRO A 51 -8.68 2.77 -0.26
N LEU A 52 -9.36 1.64 -0.45
CA LEU A 52 -8.91 0.32 -0.05
C LEU A 52 -7.54 -0.12 -0.62
N HIS A 53 -7.19 0.20 -1.88
CA HIS A 53 -5.88 -0.19 -2.44
C HIS A 53 -4.74 0.69 -1.90
N ARG A 54 -5.00 2.00 -1.74
CA ARG A 54 -4.03 2.92 -1.13
C ARG A 54 -3.84 2.61 0.35
N ALA A 55 -4.93 2.34 1.08
CA ALA A 55 -4.90 1.89 2.46
C ALA A 55 -4.16 0.55 2.59
N GLY A 56 -4.40 -0.39 1.67
CA GLY A 56 -3.67 -1.65 1.61
C GLY A 56 -2.15 -1.44 1.43
N TYR A 57 -1.74 -0.58 0.51
CA TYR A 57 -0.33 -0.23 0.33
C TYR A 57 0.28 0.41 1.57
N TYR A 58 -0.44 1.35 2.19
CA TYR A 58 -0.03 2.03 3.42
C TYR A 58 0.15 1.05 4.58
N LEU A 59 -0.78 0.10 4.75
CA LEU A 59 -0.75 -0.87 5.84
C LEU A 59 0.14 -2.08 5.55
N ASN A 60 0.75 -2.17 4.36
CA ASN A 60 1.69 -3.23 4.02
C ASN A 60 3.10 -2.87 4.51
N PRO A 61 3.68 -3.58 5.50
CA PRO A 61 5.00 -3.26 6.02
C PRO A 61 6.11 -3.30 4.95
N PHE A 62 5.97 -4.18 3.95
CA PHE A 62 6.95 -4.27 2.85
C PHE A 62 7.05 -2.95 2.08
N TYR A 63 5.91 -2.32 1.78
CA TYR A 63 5.89 -1.06 1.05
C TYR A 63 6.03 0.16 1.95
N TYR A 64 5.35 0.19 3.11
CA TYR A 64 5.34 1.34 4.00
C TYR A 64 6.74 1.72 4.45
N TYR A 65 7.46 0.82 5.11
CA TYR A 65 8.75 1.15 5.72
C TYR A 65 9.84 1.42 4.67
N GLN A 66 9.76 0.78 3.50
CA GLN A 66 10.69 1.04 2.40
C GLN A 66 10.44 2.39 1.71
N ASN A 67 9.19 2.89 1.71
CA ASN A 67 8.78 4.11 1.03
C ASN A 67 8.24 5.17 2.01
N LYS A 68 8.62 5.09 3.29
CA LYS A 68 7.99 5.83 4.40
C LYS A 68 7.88 7.32 4.10
N LEU A 69 8.97 7.94 3.67
CA LEU A 69 9.01 9.36 3.33
C LEU A 69 7.97 9.73 2.27
N ALA A 70 7.95 9.00 1.14
CA ALA A 70 7.02 9.28 0.04
C ALA A 70 5.55 9.04 0.43
N VAL A 71 5.31 8.05 1.30
CA VAL A 71 3.97 7.74 1.80
C VAL A 71 3.46 8.78 2.80
N GLU A 72 4.34 9.30 3.66
CA GLU A 72 3.99 10.31 4.67
C GLU A 72 3.85 11.72 4.07
N GLU A 73 4.58 12.04 2.99
CA GLU A 73 4.43 13.29 2.24
C GLU A 73 3.12 13.35 1.44
N ASP A 74 2.60 12.22 0.97
CA ASP A 74 1.31 12.13 0.28
C ASP A 74 0.16 11.80 1.26
N ALA A 75 -0.46 12.85 1.81
CA ALA A 75 -1.57 12.75 2.75
C ALA A 75 -2.73 11.87 2.26
N THR A 76 -2.88 11.67 0.95
CA THR A 76 -3.97 10.86 0.38
C THR A 76 -3.87 9.38 0.78
N PHE A 77 -2.70 8.86 1.18
CA PHE A 77 -2.60 7.52 1.73
C PHE A 77 -3.21 7.41 3.13
N ARG A 78 -2.90 8.36 4.03
CA ARG A 78 -3.50 8.39 5.37
C ARG A 78 -5.01 8.62 5.28
N ASP A 79 -5.46 9.54 4.42
CA ASP A 79 -6.88 9.75 4.15
C ASP A 79 -7.56 8.48 3.65
N ALA A 80 -6.88 7.70 2.82
CA ALA A 80 -7.43 6.45 2.32
C ALA A 80 -7.64 5.41 3.44
N VAL A 81 -6.71 5.33 4.40
CA VAL A 81 -6.84 4.47 5.59
C VAL A 81 -8.02 4.92 6.46
N VAL A 82 -8.09 6.21 6.80
CA VAL A 82 -9.19 6.77 7.60
C VAL A 82 -10.55 6.56 6.92
N ASN A 83 -10.63 6.78 5.60
CA ASN A 83 -11.83 6.50 4.82
C ASN A 83 -12.24 5.02 4.84
N CYS A 84 -11.30 4.09 4.94
CA CYS A 84 -11.62 2.67 5.07
C CYS A 84 -12.10 2.34 6.49
N ILE A 85 -11.42 2.83 7.51
CA ILE A 85 -11.77 2.61 8.93
C ILE A 85 -13.19 3.10 9.20
N THR A 86 -13.50 4.35 8.85
CA THR A 86 -14.82 4.97 9.07
C THR A 86 -15.96 4.23 8.36
N LYS A 87 -15.69 3.59 7.21
CA LYS A 87 -16.69 2.79 6.48
C LYS A 87 -16.85 1.37 7.02
N LEU A 88 -15.77 0.76 7.51
CA LEU A 88 -15.74 -0.65 7.90
C LEU A 88 -16.00 -0.87 9.39
N VAL A 89 -15.74 0.13 10.23
CA VAL A 89 -15.79 0.03 11.70
C VAL A 89 -16.81 1.05 12.23
N PRO A 90 -18.05 0.66 12.55
CA PRO A 90 -19.07 1.60 13.02
C PRO A 90 -18.84 2.16 14.42
N ASN A 91 -18.07 1.47 15.26
CA ASN A 91 -17.86 1.85 16.67
C ASN A 91 -16.69 2.83 16.80
N GLU A 92 -16.97 4.04 17.28
CA GLU A 92 -16.00 5.14 17.41
C GLU A 92 -14.83 4.81 18.34
N GLU A 93 -15.08 4.20 19.50
CA GLU A 93 -14.01 3.79 20.44
C GLU A 93 -13.01 2.80 19.79
N THR A 94 -13.50 1.94 18.89
CA THR A 94 -12.65 1.03 18.12
C THR A 94 -11.88 1.79 17.04
N GLN A 95 -12.48 2.80 16.42
CA GLN A 95 -11.75 3.66 15.46
C GLN A 95 -10.59 4.38 16.16
N ASP A 96 -10.83 4.98 17.33
CA ASP A 96 -9.80 5.69 18.10
C ASP A 96 -8.61 4.78 18.43
N LYS A 97 -8.89 3.56 18.92
CA LYS A 97 -7.85 2.54 19.20
C LYS A 97 -7.08 2.14 17.93
N ILE A 98 -7.76 2.02 16.79
CA ILE A 98 -7.08 1.71 15.52
C ILE A 98 -6.15 2.86 15.13
N ILE A 99 -6.53 4.12 15.35
CA ILE A 99 -5.67 5.27 15.06
C ILE A 99 -4.45 5.29 15.98
N GLU A 100 -4.61 4.98 17.27
CA GLU A 100 -3.47 4.83 18.20
C GLU A 100 -2.50 3.73 17.75
N GLU A 101 -3.00 2.56 17.36
CA GLU A 101 -2.17 1.47 16.83
C GLU A 101 -1.53 1.84 15.47
N LEU A 102 -2.19 2.69 14.68
CA LEU A 102 -1.64 3.18 13.42
C LEU A 102 -0.42 4.07 13.65
N GLU A 103 -0.42 4.91 14.67
CA GLU A 103 0.74 5.74 15.04
C GLU A 103 1.93 4.87 15.48
N LYS A 104 1.68 3.82 16.27
CA LYS A 104 2.72 2.84 16.62
C LYS A 104 3.27 2.12 15.40
N PHE A 105 2.41 1.74 14.45
CA PHE A 105 2.83 1.19 13.17
C PHE A 105 3.74 2.18 12.42
N GLN A 106 3.32 3.44 12.27
CA GLN A 106 4.11 4.47 11.57
C GLN A 106 5.52 4.60 12.17
N ASN A 107 5.61 4.62 13.50
CA ASN A 107 6.87 4.78 14.21
C ASN A 107 7.68 3.48 14.31
N GLY A 108 7.08 2.33 14.00
CA GLY A 108 7.71 1.02 14.23
C GLY A 108 7.93 0.77 15.71
N GLU A 109 6.95 1.11 16.55
CA GLU A 109 6.99 0.93 17.99
C GLU A 109 6.50 -0.47 18.41
N ASP A 110 6.72 -0.82 19.68
CA ASP A 110 6.28 -2.08 20.28
C ASP A 110 6.61 -3.32 19.45
N SER A 111 5.60 -4.10 19.07
CA SER A 111 5.75 -5.33 18.30
C SER A 111 6.14 -5.08 16.84
N PHE A 112 5.83 -3.90 16.30
CA PHE A 112 6.17 -3.52 14.93
C PHE A 112 7.67 -3.28 14.76
N GLY A 113 8.35 -2.79 15.79
CA GLY A 113 9.78 -2.47 15.76
C GLY A 113 10.72 -3.64 16.01
N LYS A 114 10.23 -4.79 16.49
CA LYS A 114 11.09 -5.93 16.86
C LYS A 114 11.82 -6.50 15.64
N ASP A 115 13.02 -7.04 15.85
CA ASP A 115 13.84 -7.66 14.78
C ASP A 115 13.07 -8.66 13.92
N MET A 116 12.15 -9.42 14.54
CA MET A 116 11.30 -10.35 13.82
C MET A 116 10.37 -9.66 12.80
N ALA A 117 9.76 -8.54 13.18
CA ALA A 117 8.91 -7.75 12.30
C ALA A 117 9.74 -7.03 11.22
N GLN A 118 10.89 -6.47 11.60
CA GLN A 118 11.80 -5.80 10.65
C GLN A 118 12.30 -6.73 9.54
N ARG A 119 12.53 -8.02 9.84
CA ARG A 119 12.86 -9.02 8.81
C ARG A 119 11.74 -9.18 7.78
N GLN A 120 10.47 -9.04 8.19
CA GLN A 120 9.33 -9.14 7.29
C GLN A 120 9.11 -7.88 6.46
N TRP A 121 9.56 -6.69 6.90
CA TRP A 121 9.53 -5.46 6.10
C TRP A 121 10.29 -5.57 4.77
N LYS A 122 11.17 -6.57 4.63
CA LYS A 122 11.97 -6.81 3.43
C LYS A 122 11.49 -8.03 2.63
N ASN A 123 10.46 -8.72 3.11
CA ASN A 123 9.98 -9.95 2.51
C ASN A 123 8.76 -9.68 1.62
N ILE A 124 8.96 -9.71 0.29
CA ILE A 124 7.87 -9.53 -0.69
C ILE A 124 6.86 -10.70 -0.66
N ASN A 125 7.26 -11.86 -0.16
CA ASN A 125 6.40 -13.04 0.01
C ASN A 125 5.76 -13.09 1.40
N PHE A 126 5.76 -11.97 2.14
CA PHE A 126 5.09 -11.90 3.42
C PHE A 126 3.58 -12.03 3.22
N ASP A 127 3.03 -13.15 3.68
CA ASP A 127 1.60 -13.40 3.70
C ASP A 127 1.08 -13.35 5.15
N PRO A 128 0.38 -12.27 5.55
CA PRO A 128 -0.17 -12.16 6.89
C PRO A 128 -1.35 -13.12 7.14
N GLY A 129 -1.92 -13.72 6.09
CA GLY A 129 -2.99 -14.70 6.15
C GLY A 129 -2.53 -16.16 6.24
N MET A 130 -1.22 -16.41 6.11
CA MET A 130 -0.66 -17.77 6.13
C MET A 130 -0.81 -18.36 7.54
N LYS A 131 -1.80 -19.25 7.72
CA LYS A 131 -1.93 -20.03 8.96
C LYS A 131 -0.75 -21.01 9.03
N LYS A 132 0.03 -20.92 10.10
CA LYS A 132 1.03 -21.93 10.46
C LYS A 132 0.37 -23.21 10.96
#